data_AF-A0A1U7D6T3-F1
#
_entry.id   AF-A0A1U7D6T3-F1
#
_cell.length_a   1.000
_cell.length_b   1.000
_cell.length_c   1.000
_cell.angle_alpha   90.00
_cell.angle_beta   90.00
_cell.angle_gamma   90.00
#
_symmetry.space_group_name_H-M   'P 1'
#
loop_
_entity.id
_entity.type
_entity.pdbx_description
1 polymer ?
#
loop_
_entity_poly.entity_id
_entity_poly.type
_entity_poly.pdbx_seq_one_letter_code
_entity_poly.pdbx_strand_id
1 'polypeptide(L)' 'MSDTSTRLPLTHRLPFVRDLVRDFEGNIYYFLLIVLTLVVLAVKTWGLVALGLLGVSLTPVMFVIILLITLGK' A
#
# COMPACT_ATOMS: atom_id res chain seq x y z
N MET A 1 7.61 34.70 -32.45
CA MET A 1 8.71 33.78 -32.81
C MET A 1 9.78 33.89 -31.73
N SER A 2 9.65 33.08 -30.68
CA SER A 2 10.72 32.73 -29.73
C SER A 2 10.18 31.59 -28.87
N ASP A 3 10.35 30.38 -29.40
CA ASP A 3 10.19 29.13 -28.70
C ASP A 3 11.04 29.12 -27.43
N THR A 4 10.40 28.93 -26.28
CA THR A 4 11.11 28.61 -25.04
C THR A 4 10.53 27.34 -24.46
N SER A 5 10.88 26.24 -25.12
CA SER A 5 10.96 24.90 -24.56
C SER A 5 11.82 24.94 -23.28
N THR A 6 11.18 25.18 -22.12
CA THR A 6 11.89 25.44 -20.86
C THR A 6 11.39 24.53 -19.74
N ARG A 7 11.82 23.27 -19.84
CA ARG A 7 12.33 22.45 -18.72
C ARG A 7 11.31 21.92 -17.72
N LEU A 8 10.66 20.82 -18.11
CA LEU A 8 10.37 19.72 -17.18
C LEU A 8 11.71 19.22 -16.62
N PRO A 9 11.92 19.14 -15.29
CA PRO A 9 11.96 17.81 -14.67
C PRO A 9 11.67 17.83 -13.14
N LEU A 10 10.41 17.96 -12.73
CA LEU A 10 10.02 17.66 -11.33
C LEU A 10 9.91 16.14 -11.06
N THR A 11 9.91 15.32 -12.11
CA THR A 11 9.79 13.86 -12.04
C THR A 11 11.07 13.14 -11.59
N HIS A 12 12.24 13.80 -11.57
CA HIS A 12 13.51 13.18 -11.17
C HIS A 12 13.79 13.21 -9.66
N ARG A 13 12.92 13.83 -8.85
CA ARG A 13 13.16 14.05 -7.41
C ARG A 13 12.82 12.86 -6.51
N LEU A 14 12.18 11.80 -7.03
CA LEU A 14 11.79 10.65 -6.22
C LEU A 14 12.33 9.35 -6.82
N PRO A 15 13.67 9.11 -6.77
CA PRO A 15 14.24 7.81 -7.14
C PRO A 15 13.57 6.66 -6.39
N PHE A 16 13.11 6.92 -5.16
CA PHE A 16 12.38 5.98 -4.32
C PHE A 16 11.08 5.44 -4.94
N VAL A 17 10.30 6.27 -5.63
CA VAL A 17 9.02 5.81 -6.22
C VAL A 17 9.28 4.87 -7.40
N ARG A 18 10.33 5.14 -8.18
CA ARG A 18 10.71 4.29 -9.32
C ARG A 18 11.35 2.97 -8.87
N ASP A 19 12.16 2.98 -7.81
CA ASP A 19 12.71 1.76 -7.23
C ASP A 19 11.62 0.90 -6.56
N LEU A 20 10.68 1.50 -5.82
CA LEU A 20 9.53 0.77 -5.30
C LEU A 20 8.77 0.05 -6.42
N VAL A 21 8.45 0.75 -7.52
CA VAL A 21 7.73 0.16 -8.66
C VAL A 21 8.50 -0.99 -9.31
N ARG A 22 9.82 -0.89 -9.43
CA ARG A 22 10.67 -1.98 -9.95
C ARG A 22 10.75 -3.18 -9.00
N ASP A 23 10.84 -2.94 -7.69
CA ASP A 23 10.95 -4.00 -6.69
C ASP A 23 9.61 -4.74 -6.48
N PHE A 24 8.47 -4.06 -6.71
CA PHE A 24 7.14 -4.68 -6.73
C PHE A 24 6.95 -5.68 -7.89
N GLU A 25 7.66 -5.49 -9.00
CA GLU A 25 7.49 -6.31 -10.22
C GLU A 25 8.08 -7.72 -10.04
N GLY A 26 9.03 -7.89 -9.10
CA GLY A 26 9.77 -9.15 -8.92
C GLY A 26 9.53 -9.90 -7.61
N ASN A 27 9.08 -9.26 -6.53
CA ASN A 27 9.07 -9.90 -5.20
C ASN A 27 7.87 -9.51 -4.33
N ILE A 28 6.85 -10.37 -4.33
CA ILE A 28 5.60 -10.22 -3.54
C ILE A 28 5.86 -10.05 -2.04
N TYR A 29 6.98 -10.57 -1.52
CA TYR A 29 7.33 -10.42 -0.11
C TYR A 29 7.57 -8.96 0.28
N TYR A 30 8.04 -8.08 -0.62
CA TYR A 30 8.21 -6.65 -0.34
C TYR A 30 6.89 -5.89 -0.21
N PHE A 31 5.78 -6.42 -0.73
CA PHE A 31 4.48 -5.79 -0.55
C PHE A 31 4.05 -5.79 0.93
N LEU A 32 4.33 -6.86 1.67
CA LEU A 32 3.83 -7.06 3.02
C LEU A 32 4.38 -6.02 4.01
N LEU A 33 5.69 -5.75 3.96
CA LEU A 33 6.35 -4.78 4.84
C LEU A 33 6.03 -3.33 4.48
N ILE A 34 5.69 -3.03 3.23
CA ILE A 34 5.20 -1.71 2.82
C ILE A 34 3.81 -1.48 3.41
N VAL A 35 2.91 -2.47 3.28
CA VAL A 35 1.59 -2.42 3.92
C VAL A 35 1.73 -2.29 5.43
N LEU A 36 2.62 -3.07 6.06
CA LEU A 36 2.88 -2.95 7.50
C LEU A 36 3.36 -1.55 7.89
N THR A 37 4.25 -0.95 7.10
CA THR A 37 4.75 0.41 7.35
C THR A 37 3.62 1.44 7.25
N LEU A 38 2.74 1.31 6.24
CA LEU A 38 1.56 2.17 6.10
C LEU A 38 0.60 2.03 7.29
N VAL A 39 0.42 0.81 7.80
CA VAL A 39 -0.38 0.57 9.01
C VAL A 39 0.23 1.28 10.21
N VAL A 40 1.53 1.14 10.45
CA VAL A 40 2.22 1.82 11.57
C VAL A 40 2.09 3.34 11.47
N LEU A 41 2.24 3.90 10.27
CA LEU A 41 2.04 5.34 10.05
C LEU A 41 0.58 5.75 10.30
N ALA A 42 -0.39 4.96 9.86
CA ALA A 42 -1.81 5.22 10.10
C ALA A 42 -2.13 5.22 11.61
N VAL A 43 -1.58 4.26 12.36
CA VAL A 43 -1.72 4.21 13.83
C VAL A 43 -1.04 5.40 14.49
N LYS A 44 0.13 5.82 14.02
CA LYS A 44 0.80 7.01 14.56
C LYS A 44 -0.01 8.30 14.30
N THR A 45 -0.68 8.40 13.14
CA THR A 45 -1.45 9.60 12.75
C THR A 45 -2.84 9.66 13.39
N TRP A 46 -3.56 8.53 13.47
CA TRP A 46 -4.97 8.48 13.90
C TRP A 46 -5.19 7.69 15.21
N GLY A 47 -4.14 7.10 15.77
CA GLY A 47 -4.22 6.30 17.00
C GLY A 47 -4.99 4.99 16.83
N LEU A 48 -5.79 4.66 17.84
CA LEU A 48 -6.56 3.41 17.92
C LEU A 48 -7.60 3.28 16.80
N VAL A 49 -8.07 4.39 16.23
CA VAL A 49 -9.08 4.39 15.16
C VAL A 49 -8.58 3.67 13.91
N ALA A 50 -7.30 3.83 13.56
CA ALA A 50 -6.71 3.13 12.42
C ALA A 50 -6.69 1.61 12.61
N LEU A 51 -6.42 1.15 13.84
CA LEU A 51 -6.52 -0.28 14.18
C LEU A 51 -7.96 -0.77 14.10
N GLY A 52 -8.92 0.03 14.58
CA GLY A 52 -10.35 -0.29 14.47
C GLY A 52 -10.80 -0.45 13.02
N LEU A 53 -10.43 0.47 12.13
CA LEU A 53 -10.77 0.40 10.71
C LEU A 53 -10.13 -0.80 10.01
N LEU A 54 -8.87 -1.12 10.33
CA LEU A 54 -8.23 -2.34 9.82
C LEU A 54 -8.95 -3.60 10.29
N GLY A 55 -9.30 -3.68 11.58
CA GLY A 55 -10.07 -4.79 12.14
C GLY A 55 -11.42 -4.97 11.44
N VAL A 56 -12.18 -3.88 11.27
CA VAL A 56 -13.48 -3.91 10.57
C VAL A 56 -13.31 -4.29 9.11
N SER A 57 -12.26 -3.83 8.44
CA SER A 57 -11.98 -4.19 7.03
C SER A 57 -11.58 -5.67 6.85
N LEU A 58 -10.88 -6.26 7.83
CA LEU A 58 -10.47 -7.67 7.82
C LEU A 58 -11.58 -8.61 8.31
N THR A 59 -12.56 -8.11 9.05
CA THR A 59 -13.71 -8.89 9.54
C THR A 59 -14.45 -9.64 8.42
N PRO A 60 -14.86 -9.02 7.30
CA PRO A 60 -15.50 -9.75 6.21
C PRO A 60 -14.59 -10.82 5.59
N VAL A 61 -13.27 -10.60 5.55
CA VAL A 61 -12.30 -11.59 5.06
C VAL A 61 -12.31 -12.83 5.96
N MET A 62 -12.22 -12.63 7.28
CA MET A 62 -12.30 -13.74 8.24
C MET A 62 -13.64 -14.48 8.15
N PHE A 63 -14.74 -13.74 7.96
CA PHE A 63 -16.05 -14.34 7.76
C PHE A 63 -16.09 -15.23 6.51
N VAL A 64 -15.56 -14.75 5.38
CA VAL A 64 -15.45 -15.53 4.14
C VAL A 64 -14.55 -16.76 4.33
N ILE A 65 -13.41 -16.63 5.02
CA ILE A 65 -12.51 -17.75 5.32
C ILE A 65 -13.25 -18.83 6.13
N ILE A 66 -13.96 -18.45 7.19
CA ILE A 66 -14.73 -19.38 8.02
C ILE A 66 -15.84 -20.03 7.19
N LEU A 67 -16.51 -19.27 6.32
CA LEU A 67 -17.57 -19.76 5.46
C LEU A 67 -17.02 -20.77 4.43
N LEU A 68 -15.86 -20.49 3.84
CA LEU A 68 -15.14 -21.41 2.94
C LEU A 68 -14.76 -22.71 3.64
N ILE A 69 -14.20 -22.63 4.85
CA ILE A 69 -13.86 -23.82 5.66
C ILE A 69 -15.12 -24.62 5.98
N THR A 70 -16.21 -23.94 6.34
CA THR A 70 -17.49 -24.58 6.69
C THR A 70 -18.16 -25.24 5.48
N LEU A 71 -18.04 -24.64 4.29
CA LEU A 71 -18.55 -25.21 3.04
C LEU A 71 -17.74 -26.43 2.56
N GLY A 72 -16.52 -26.63 3.09
CA GLY A 72 -15.79 -27.89 3.00
C GLY A 72 -15.56 -28.40 1.58
N LYS A 73 -15.36 -27.49 0.61
CA LYS A 73 -15.01 -27.85 -0.76
C LYS A 73 -13.50 -27.90 -0.96
#